data_AF-A0A2V3A149-F1
#
_entry.id   AF-A0A2V3A149-F1
#
_cell.length_a   1.000
_cell.length_b   1.000
_cell.length_c   1.000
_cell.angle_alpha   90.00
_cell.angle_beta   90.00
_cell.angle_gamma   90.00
#
_symmetry.space_group_name_H-M   'P 1'
#
loop_
_entity.id
_entity.type
_entity.pdbx_description
1 polymer ?
#
loop_
_entity_poly.entity_id
_entity_poly.type
_entity_poly.pdbx_seq_one_letter_code
_entity_poly.pdbx_strand_id
1 'polypeptide(L)'
;MMEQAKKTYYIDIENAQVYPEPDEDADWQFKIFATDKEIAKLADYIRRNYDADMKTFELAHVPFVEEKEEDQNRNYDASMEGIYGMIYELGDEEARRNIEKMGILNRG
;
A
#
# COMPACT_ATOMS: atom_id res chain seq x y z
N MET A 1 14.47 -24.68 5.29
CA MET A 1 13.90 -23.51 4.56
C MET A 1 15.02 -22.49 4.48
N MET A 2 15.41 -22.04 3.28
CA MET A 2 16.42 -20.98 3.19
C MET A 2 15.76 -19.68 3.63
N GLU A 3 16.22 -19.11 4.74
CA GLU A 3 15.88 -17.76 5.15
C GLU A 3 16.36 -16.83 4.03
N GLN A 4 15.43 -16.28 3.25
CA GLN A 4 15.80 -15.34 2.20
C GLN A 4 16.32 -14.08 2.88
N ALA A 5 17.47 -13.58 2.44
CA ALA A 5 18.01 -12.34 2.97
C ALA A 5 17.03 -11.19 2.69
N LYS A 6 16.74 -10.39 3.72
CA LYS A 6 15.97 -9.17 3.57
C LYS A 6 16.83 -8.13 2.85
N LYS A 7 16.23 -7.45 1.87
CA LYS A 7 16.82 -6.33 1.14
C LYS A 7 16.01 -5.08 1.44
N THR A 8 16.64 -3.93 1.23
CA THR A 8 15.97 -2.64 1.34
C THR A 8 15.16 -2.41 0.07
N TYR A 9 13.93 -1.92 0.25
CA TYR A 9 13.07 -1.47 -0.83
C TYR A 9 12.43 -0.14 -0.46
N TYR A 10 12.11 0.66 -1.46
CA TYR A 10 11.47 1.96 -1.33
C TYR A 10 10.13 1.91 -2.05
N ILE A 11 9.07 2.33 -1.37
CA ILE A 11 7.69 2.17 -1.81
C ILE A 11 7.12 3.53 -2.14
N ASP A 12 6.62 3.65 -3.37
CA ASP A 12 5.76 4.73 -3.82
C ASP A 12 4.34 4.18 -3.97
N ILE A 13 3.50 4.49 -2.98
CA ILE A 13 2.11 4.04 -2.96
C ILE A 13 1.29 4.80 -4.02
N GLU A 14 1.59 6.07 -4.24
CA GLU A 14 0.82 6.94 -5.15
C GLU A 14 0.88 6.44 -6.59
N ASN A 15 2.05 5.96 -7.03
CA ASN A 15 2.24 5.42 -8.37
C ASN A 15 2.25 3.88 -8.42
N ALA A 16 1.97 3.21 -7.30
CA ALA A 16 2.06 1.77 -7.14
C ALA A 16 3.43 1.18 -7.57
N GLN A 17 4.52 1.89 -7.24
CA GLN A 17 5.88 1.53 -7.62
C GLN A 17 6.73 1.08 -6.43
N VAL A 18 7.69 0.22 -6.72
CA VAL A 18 8.65 -0.32 -5.76
C VAL A 18 10.04 -0.21 -6.37
N TYR A 19 10.93 0.47 -5.66
CA TYR A 19 12.31 0.68 -6.09
C TYR A 19 13.27 -0.16 -5.23
N PRO A 20 14.20 -0.89 -5.83
CA PRO A 20 15.23 -1.65 -5.11
C PRO A 20 16.35 -0.76 -4.55
N GLU A 21 16.46 0.47 -5.05
CA GLU A 21 17.43 1.49 -4.67
C GLU A 21 16.70 2.81 -4.47
N PRO A 22 17.23 3.74 -3.65
CA PRO A 22 16.63 5.06 -3.53
C PRO A 22 16.77 5.77 -4.87
N ASP A 23 15.63 6.15 -5.46
CA ASP A 23 15.59 6.97 -6.67
C ASP A 23 15.42 8.42 -6.22
N GLU A 24 16.36 9.30 -6.60
CA GLU A 24 16.34 10.73 -6.26
C GLU A 24 15.29 11.49 -7.07
N ASP A 25 14.87 10.95 -8.21
CA ASP A 25 13.82 11.50 -9.08
C ASP A 25 12.43 10.96 -8.73
N ALA A 26 12.33 10.01 -7.78
CA ALA A 26 11.06 9.44 -7.33
C ALA A 26 10.68 9.90 -5.91
N ASP A 27 9.43 10.36 -5.75
CA ASP A 27 8.84 10.72 -4.46
C ASP A 27 8.36 9.49 -3.68
N TRP A 28 9.25 8.55 -3.38
CA TRP A 28 8.92 7.38 -2.54
C TRP A 28 8.63 7.82 -1.09
N GLN A 29 7.63 7.19 -0.45
CA GLN A 29 7.17 7.62 0.88
C GLN A 29 7.60 6.67 2.01
N PHE A 30 7.91 5.41 1.70
CA PHE A 30 8.25 4.40 2.70
C PHE A 30 9.50 3.62 2.35
N LYS A 31 10.31 3.34 3.37
CA LYS A 31 11.46 2.44 3.29
C LYS A 31 11.20 1.17 4.09
N ILE A 32 11.39 0.01 3.47
CA ILE A 32 11.11 -1.30 4.07
C ILE A 32 12.26 -2.29 3.89
N PHE A 33 12.27 -3.32 4.74
CA PHE A 33 13.20 -4.44 4.71
C PHE A 33 12.43 -5.75 4.50
N ALA A 34 12.49 -6.25 3.27
CA ALA A 34 11.66 -7.37 2.83
C ALA A 34 12.48 -8.39 2.04
N THR A 35 12.04 -9.64 2.08
CA THR A 35 12.49 -10.68 1.16
C THR A 35 11.83 -10.52 -0.20
N ASP A 36 12.39 -11.16 -1.23
CA ASP A 36 11.83 -11.14 -2.58
C ASP A 36 10.38 -11.65 -2.65
N LYS A 37 9.96 -12.50 -1.70
CA LYS A 37 8.57 -12.97 -1.59
C LYS A 37 7.65 -11.95 -0.92
N GLU A 38 8.11 -11.33 0.15
CA GLU A 38 7.34 -10.31 0.87
C GLU A 38 7.12 -9.08 0.00
N ILE A 39 8.15 -8.63 -0.74
CA ILE A 39 8.03 -7.50 -1.66
C ILE A 39 7.11 -7.80 -2.84
N ALA A 40 7.19 -9.01 -3.41
CA ALA A 40 6.29 -9.40 -4.49
C ALA A 40 4.82 -9.44 -4.03
N LYS A 41 4.58 -9.90 -2.80
CA LYS A 41 3.25 -9.90 -2.20
C LYS A 41 2.75 -8.46 -1.95
N LEU A 42 3.59 -7.58 -1.42
CA LEU A 42 3.24 -6.17 -1.21
C LEU A 42 2.94 -5.46 -2.54
N ALA A 43 3.78 -5.64 -3.55
CA ALA A 43 3.59 -5.04 -4.87
C ALA A 43 2.28 -5.50 -5.54
N ASP A 44 1.93 -6.78 -5.42
CA ASP A 44 0.65 -7.31 -5.91
C ASP A 44 -0.55 -6.69 -5.19
N TYR A 45 -0.47 -6.47 -3.86
CA TYR A 45 -1.52 -5.76 -3.14
C TYR A 45 -1.67 -4.30 -3.57
N ILE A 46 -0.58 -3.55 -3.63
CA ILE A 46 -0.59 -2.14 -4.03
C ILE A 46 -1.16 -2.00 -5.44
N ARG A 47 -0.71 -2.83 -6.39
CA ARG A 47 -1.21 -2.82 -7.77
C ARG A 47 -2.71 -3.12 -7.85
N ARG A 48 -3.19 -4.14 -7.13
CA ARG A 48 -4.63 -4.49 -7.13
C ARG A 48 -5.48 -3.36 -6.55
N ASN A 49 -4.98 -2.67 -5.53
CA ASN A 49 -5.66 -1.51 -4.96
C ASN A 49 -5.71 -0.36 -5.97
N TYR A 50 -4.58 -0.04 -6.60
CA TYR A 50 -4.49 1.01 -7.62
C TYR A 50 -5.40 0.75 -8.83
N ASP A 51 -5.42 -0.49 -9.33
CA ASP A 51 -6.31 -0.90 -10.42
C ASP A 51 -7.81 -0.84 -10.01
N ALA A 52 -8.12 -1.06 -8.73
CA ALA A 52 -9.47 -0.92 -8.20
C ALA A 52 -9.87 0.56 -8.03
N ASP A 53 -8.94 1.42 -7.62
CA ASP A 53 -9.16 2.87 -7.50
C ASP A 53 -9.41 3.52 -8.86
N MET A 54 -8.61 3.20 -9.89
CA MET A 54 -8.87 3.69 -11.25
C MET A 54 -10.26 3.29 -11.75
N LYS A 55 -10.68 2.04 -11.51
CA LYS A 55 -12.03 1.58 -11.88
C LYS A 55 -13.13 2.28 -11.09
N THR A 56 -12.86 2.63 -9.83
CA THR A 56 -13.83 3.32 -8.97
C THR A 56 -13.97 4.79 -9.38
N PHE A 57 -12.88 5.45 -9.79
CA PHE A 57 -12.91 6.81 -10.35
C PHE A 57 -13.72 6.90 -11.66
N GLU A 58 -13.65 5.87 -12.52
CA GLU A 58 -14.49 5.78 -13.72
C GLU A 58 -15.99 5.61 -13.39
N LEU A 59 -16.31 4.87 -12.31
CA LEU A 59 -17.69 4.64 -11.88
C LEU A 59 -18.31 5.85 -11.16
N ALA A 60 -17.51 6.65 -10.45
CA ALA A 60 -17.96 7.85 -9.74
C ALA A 60 -18.53 8.94 -10.68
N HIS A 61 -18.25 8.87 -11.98
CA HIS A 61 -18.87 9.73 -12.99
C HIS A 61 -20.27 9.26 -13.46
N VAL A 62 -20.80 8.16 -12.92
CA VAL A 62 -22.14 7.64 -13.26
C VAL A 62 -23.12 7.90 -12.10
N PRO A 63 -24.11 8.82 -12.26
CA PRO A 63 -24.85 9.41 -11.14
C PRO A 63 -25.94 8.52 -10.46
N PHE A 64 -25.79 7.20 -10.36
CA PHE A 64 -26.92 6.34 -9.91
C PHE A 64 -26.59 5.08 -9.07
N VAL A 65 -25.56 5.06 -8.22
CA VAL A 65 -25.35 3.88 -7.34
C VAL A 65 -24.91 4.21 -5.90
N GLU A 66 -25.83 4.72 -5.09
CA GLU A 66 -25.60 5.01 -3.65
C GLU A 66 -25.26 3.74 -2.82
N GLU A 67 -25.79 2.56 -3.17
CA GLU A 67 -25.56 1.31 -2.40
C GLU A 67 -24.17 0.68 -2.66
N LYS A 68 -23.52 0.97 -3.80
CA LYS A 68 -22.16 0.47 -4.09
C LYS A 68 -21.09 1.25 -3.35
N GLU A 69 -21.31 2.53 -3.04
CA GLU A 69 -20.30 3.38 -2.40
C GLU A 69 -19.93 2.87 -1.00
N GLU A 70 -20.90 2.37 -0.21
CA GLU A 70 -20.61 1.83 1.13
C GLU A 70 -19.78 0.53 1.09
N ASP A 71 -20.12 -0.42 0.21
CA ASP A 71 -19.37 -1.67 0.05
C ASP A 71 -17.99 -1.44 -0.59
N GLN A 72 -17.87 -0.46 -1.48
CA GLN A 72 -16.59 -0.06 -2.05
C GLN A 72 -15.69 0.61 -1.00
N ASN A 73 -16.23 1.50 -0.17
CA ASN A 73 -15.47 2.10 0.93
C ASN A 73 -14.99 1.07 1.96
N ARG A 74 -15.84 0.09 2.33
CA ARG A 74 -15.43 -0.97 3.28
C ARG A 74 -14.29 -1.83 2.74
N ASN A 75 -14.35 -2.20 1.46
CA ASN A 75 -13.30 -3.00 0.83
C ASN A 75 -12.01 -2.20 0.63
N TYR A 76 -12.13 -0.91 0.33
CA TYR A 76 -11.00 0.02 0.19
C TYR A 76 -10.28 0.26 1.53
N ASP A 77 -11.04 0.45 2.61
CA ASP A 77 -10.46 0.59 3.95
C ASP A 77 -9.70 -0.68 4.35
N ALA A 78 -10.25 -1.86 4.08
CA ALA A 78 -9.61 -3.14 4.39
C ALA A 78 -8.34 -3.40 3.55
N SER A 79 -8.32 -3.03 2.26
CA SER A 79 -7.13 -3.19 1.41
C SER A 79 -6.03 -2.22 1.80
N MET A 80 -6.38 -0.97 2.11
CA MET A 80 -5.43 0.04 2.59
C MET A 80 -4.84 -0.35 3.95
N GLU A 81 -5.68 -0.78 4.91
CA GLU A 81 -5.19 -1.32 6.19
C GLU A 81 -4.21 -2.49 6.00
N GLY A 82 -4.47 -3.37 5.03
CA GLY A 82 -3.55 -4.47 4.69
C GLY A 82 -2.20 -4.02 4.12
N ILE A 83 -2.21 -3.04 3.20
CA ILE A 83 -0.99 -2.47 2.60
C ILE A 83 -0.16 -1.76 3.67
N TYR A 84 -0.77 -0.83 4.40
CA TYR A 84 -0.08 -0.08 5.45
C TYR A 84 0.33 -0.99 6.62
N GLY A 85 -0.42 -2.04 6.93
CA GLY A 85 -0.03 -3.05 7.92
C GLY A 85 1.26 -3.76 7.52
N MET A 86 1.37 -4.23 6.27
CA MET A 86 2.61 -4.84 5.78
C MET A 86 3.79 -3.86 5.76
N ILE A 87 3.56 -2.59 5.38
CA ILE A 87 4.60 -1.56 5.40
C ILE A 87 5.02 -1.24 6.85
N TYR A 88 4.10 -1.26 7.82
CA TYR A 88 4.41 -1.06 9.23
C TYR A 88 5.31 -2.19 9.77
N GLU A 89 4.99 -3.44 9.44
CA GLU A 89 5.76 -4.61 9.88
C GLU A 89 7.16 -4.65 9.26
N LEU A 90 7.25 -4.40 7.95
CA LEU A 90 8.49 -4.49 7.17
C LEU A 90 9.30 -3.19 7.19
N GLY A 91 8.68 -2.07 7.54
CA GLY A 91 9.24 -0.73 7.51
C GLY A 91 10.26 -0.45 8.59
N ASP A 92 11.04 0.60 8.34
CA ASP A 92 11.87 1.20 9.38
C ASP A 92 11.03 2.01 10.38
N GLU A 93 11.70 2.60 11.38
CA GLU A 93 10.99 3.38 12.39
C GLU A 93 10.28 4.61 11.81
N GLU A 94 10.78 5.18 10.73
CA GLU A 94 10.17 6.34 10.09
C GLU A 94 8.86 5.94 9.41
N ALA A 95 8.88 4.84 8.65
CA ALA A 95 7.68 4.27 8.05
C ALA A 95 6.60 3.99 9.12
N ARG A 96 6.97 3.38 10.24
CA ARG A 96 6.04 3.10 11.35
C ARG A 96 5.44 4.36 11.94
N ARG A 97 6.27 5.36 12.26
CA ARG A 97 5.82 6.64 12.81
C ARG A 97 4.89 7.38 11.84
N ASN A 98 5.20 7.33 10.54
CA ASN A 98 4.37 7.96 9.52
C ASN A 98 2.98 7.29 9.47
N ILE A 99 2.92 5.96 9.46
CA ILE A 99 1.66 5.21 9.45
C ILE A 99 0.84 5.45 10.73
N GLU A 100 1.50 5.48 11.90
CA GLU A 100 0.85 5.80 13.18
C GLU A 100 0.22 7.20 13.16
N LYS A 101 0.92 8.19 12.60
CA LYS A 101 0.39 9.56 12.45
C LYS A 101 -0.78 9.64 11.49
N MET A 102 -0.83 8.79 10.45
CA MET A 102 -1.95 8.72 9.52
C MET A 102 -3.22 8.16 10.19
N GLY A 103 -3.08 7.42 11.30
CA GLY A 103 -4.22 6.87 12.05
C GLY A 103 -4.92 5.70 11.36
N ILE A 104 -4.34 5.16 10.28
CA ILE A 104 -4.93 4.11 9.44
C ILE A 104 -5.08 2.80 10.21
N LEU A 105 -4.10 2.46 11.06
CA LEU A 105 -4.11 1.21 11.82
C LEU A 105 -4.86 1.29 13.17
N ASN A 106 -5.48 2.43 13.49
CA ASN A 106 -6.05 2.71 14.82
C ASN A 106 -7.57 2.52 14.91
N ARG A 107 -8.20 1.83 13.96
CA ARG A 107 -9.62 1.48 14.04
C ARG A 107 -9.81 0.24 14.90
N GLY A 108 -9.73 0.43 16.22
CA GLY A 108 -10.12 -0.53 17.25
C GLY A 108 -11.41 -0.12 17.95
#